data_AF-A0A6G1S9S4-F1
#
_entry.id   AF-A0A6G1S9S4-F1
#
_cell.length_a   1.000
_cell.length_b   1.000
_cell.length_c   1.000
_cell.angle_alpha   90.00
_cell.angle_beta   90.00
_cell.angle_gamma   90.00
#
_symmetry.space_group_name_H-M   'P 1'
#
loop_
_entity.id
_entity.type
_entity.pdbx_description
1 polymer ?
#
loop_
_entity_poly.entity_id
_entity_poly.type
_entity_poly.pdbx_seq_one_letter_code
_entity_poly.pdbx_strand_id
1 'polypeptide(L)'
;QRAATKSIEILKGMSVPVNLTDKESLIKSASTSLNSKVVSQQSSLLAPIAVEAVLKVVDPQKPSTVDLKDIKVIEKIGGTVEDTELVDGLVFTQKSAGVNGPKKVEKAKIGLIQFCISPPKTDMDHSVIVSDYAA
;
A
#
# COMPACT_ATOMS: atom_id res chain seq x y z
N GLN A 1 -19.36 -28.28 -19.99
CA GLN A 1 -18.47 -28.39 -18.81
C GLN A 1 -17.35 -29.44 -18.98
N ARG A 2 -17.58 -30.63 -19.56
CA ARG A 2 -16.53 -31.66 -19.78
C ARG A 2 -15.25 -31.16 -20.47
N ALA A 3 -15.38 -30.32 -21.50
CA ALA A 3 -14.22 -29.75 -22.19
C ALA A 3 -13.36 -28.85 -21.26
N ALA A 4 -13.99 -28.02 -20.43
CA ALA A 4 -13.28 -27.15 -19.49
C ALA A 4 -12.50 -27.97 -18.45
N THR A 5 -13.09 -29.04 -17.93
CA THR A 5 -12.41 -29.96 -17.00
C THR A 5 -11.17 -30.58 -17.64
N LYS A 6 -11.29 -31.04 -18.90
CA LYS A 6 -10.15 -31.62 -19.62
C LYS A 6 -9.06 -30.58 -19.91
N SER A 7 -9.42 -29.34 -20.21
CA SER A 7 -8.45 -28.25 -20.37
C SER A 7 -7.66 -27.96 -19.10
N ILE A 8 -8.29 -28.01 -17.92
CA ILE A 8 -7.59 -27.81 -16.63
C ILE A 8 -6.53 -28.91 -16.40
N GLU A 9 -6.84 -30.16 -16.73
CA GLU A 9 -5.86 -31.26 -16.63
C GLU A 9 -4.65 -31.02 -17.54
N ILE A 10 -4.88 -30.61 -18.78
CA ILE A 10 -3.81 -30.32 -19.74
C ILE A 10 -2.97 -29.13 -19.26
N LEU A 11 -3.61 -28.06 -18.78
CA LEU A 11 -2.91 -26.88 -18.24
C LEU A 11 -2.01 -27.23 -17.04
N LYS A 12 -2.48 -28.11 -16.15
CA LYS A 12 -1.67 -28.61 -15.02
C LYS A 12 -0.49 -29.47 -15.49
N GLY A 13 -0.64 -30.21 -16.57
CA GLY A 13 0.47 -31.00 -17.16
C GLY A 13 1.52 -30.13 -17.86
N MET A 14 1.14 -28.95 -18.36
CA MET A 14 2.04 -28.01 -19.04
C MET A 14 2.66 -26.97 -18.09
N SER A 15 2.14 -26.81 -16.88
CA SER A 15 2.61 -25.77 -15.95
C SER A 15 4.03 -26.05 -15.47
N VAL A 16 4.89 -25.04 -15.52
CA VAL A 16 6.24 -25.10 -14.96
C VAL A 16 6.20 -24.59 -13.52
N PRO A 17 6.64 -25.38 -12.51
CA PRO A 17 6.69 -24.90 -11.13
C PRO A 17 7.74 -23.80 -10.99
N VAL A 18 7.38 -22.72 -10.31
CA VAL A 18 8.27 -21.58 -10.03
C VAL A 18 8.52 -21.51 -8.53
N ASN A 19 9.78 -21.28 -8.16
CA ASN A 19 10.16 -21.09 -6.76
C ASN A 19 9.98 -19.61 -6.37
N LEU A 20 9.45 -19.35 -5.18
CA LEU A 20 9.27 -17.98 -4.67
C LEU A 20 10.59 -17.24 -4.41
N THR A 21 11.70 -17.98 -4.31
CA THR A 21 13.06 -17.42 -4.19
C THR A 21 13.59 -16.88 -5.51
N ASP A 22 13.01 -17.31 -6.64
CA ASP A 22 13.43 -16.88 -7.97
C ASP A 22 12.77 -15.54 -8.34
N LYS A 23 13.43 -14.46 -7.93
CA LYS A 23 12.99 -13.10 -8.23
C LYS A 23 12.94 -12.81 -9.73
N GLU A 24 13.85 -13.36 -10.53
CA GLU A 24 13.93 -13.05 -11.96
C GLU A 24 12.71 -13.58 -12.71
N SER A 25 12.29 -14.82 -12.43
CA SER A 25 11.07 -15.39 -13.00
C SER A 25 9.82 -14.57 -12.61
N LEU A 26 9.74 -14.12 -11.35
CA LEU A 26 8.63 -13.28 -10.89
C LEU A 26 8.61 -11.91 -11.59
N ILE A 27 9.77 -11.26 -11.74
CA ILE A 27 9.91 -9.98 -12.44
C ILE A 27 9.51 -10.13 -13.90
N LYS A 28 9.92 -11.21 -14.56
CA LYS A 28 9.55 -11.49 -15.95
C LYS A 28 8.04 -11.67 -16.12
N SER A 29 7.39 -12.38 -15.20
CA SER A 29 5.92 -12.54 -15.19
C SER A 29 5.19 -11.22 -14.95
N ALA A 30 5.68 -10.40 -14.02
CA ALA A 30 5.13 -9.07 -13.76
C ALA A 30 5.31 -8.12 -14.96
N SER A 31 6.50 -8.08 -15.55
CA SER A 31 6.79 -7.31 -16.78
C SER A 31 5.88 -7.72 -17.94
N THR A 32 5.70 -9.02 -18.16
CA THR A 32 4.80 -9.54 -19.22
C THR A 32 3.36 -9.04 -19.03
N SER A 33 2.89 -8.95 -17.78
CA SER A 33 1.55 -8.46 -17.46
C SER A 33 1.41 -6.95 -17.71
N LEU A 34 2.47 -6.17 -17.45
CA LEU A 34 2.53 -4.72 -17.67
C LEU A 34 2.70 -4.34 -19.15
N ASN A 35 3.27 -5.20 -19.99
CA ASN A 35 3.55 -4.92 -21.41
C ASN A 35 2.31 -4.56 -22.24
N SER A 36 1.12 -4.99 -21.81
CA SER A 36 -0.16 -4.66 -22.47
C SER A 36 -0.79 -3.33 -22.00
N LYS A 37 -0.14 -2.62 -21.06
CA LYS A 37 -0.65 -1.39 -20.44
C LYS A 37 0.11 -0.17 -20.95
N VAL A 38 -0.47 1.00 -20.72
CA VAL A 38 0.15 2.30 -21.07
C VAL A 38 1.53 2.49 -20.44
N VAL A 39 1.79 1.83 -19.30
CA VAL A 39 3.05 1.83 -18.56
C VAL A 39 4.07 0.78 -19.04
N SER A 40 3.88 0.19 -20.22
CA SER A 40 4.74 -0.88 -20.75
C SER A 40 6.21 -0.45 -20.89
N GLN A 41 6.46 0.82 -21.23
CA GLN A 41 7.80 1.38 -21.35
C GLN A 41 8.55 1.43 -20.01
N GLN A 42 7.81 1.63 -18.91
CA GLN A 42 8.33 1.65 -17.54
C GLN A 42 8.16 0.30 -16.83
N SER A 43 7.85 -0.78 -17.56
CA SER A 43 7.70 -2.11 -16.97
C SER A 43 8.97 -2.60 -16.28
N SER A 44 10.14 -2.16 -16.74
CA SER A 44 11.45 -2.45 -16.11
C SER A 44 11.60 -1.86 -14.71
N LEU A 45 10.96 -0.72 -14.43
CA LEU A 45 10.97 -0.07 -13.12
C LEU A 45 9.85 -0.61 -12.22
N LEU A 46 8.63 -0.72 -12.76
CA LEU A 46 7.44 -1.10 -11.99
C LEU A 46 7.39 -2.59 -11.66
N ALA A 47 7.92 -3.47 -12.51
CA ALA A 47 7.89 -4.92 -12.25
C ALA A 47 8.72 -5.32 -11.02
N PRO A 48 9.97 -4.85 -10.85
CA PRO A 48 10.72 -5.07 -9.62
C PRO A 48 10.02 -4.53 -8.38
N ILE A 49 9.48 -3.30 -8.44
CA ILE A 49 8.75 -2.68 -7.32
C ILE A 49 7.57 -3.55 -6.87
N ALA A 50 6.77 -4.04 -7.82
CA ALA A 50 5.61 -4.87 -7.51
C ALA A 50 6.03 -6.22 -6.89
N VAL A 51 7.07 -6.85 -7.42
CA VAL A 51 7.58 -8.13 -6.90
C VAL A 51 8.16 -7.96 -5.51
N GLU A 52 8.95 -6.91 -5.27
CA GLU A 52 9.53 -6.63 -3.95
C GLU A 52 8.47 -6.30 -2.90
N ALA A 53 7.46 -5.50 -3.26
CA ALA A 53 6.34 -5.18 -2.36
C ALA A 53 5.61 -6.46 -1.91
N VAL A 54 5.32 -7.37 -2.84
CA VAL A 54 4.66 -8.64 -2.53
C VAL A 54 5.56 -9.52 -1.68
N LEU A 55 6.84 -9.68 -2.01
CA LEU A 55 7.78 -10.50 -1.24
C LEU A 55 7.96 -10.01 0.21
N LYS A 56 7.84 -8.70 0.45
CA LYS A 56 7.91 -8.12 1.82
C LYS A 56 6.67 -8.40 2.66
N VAL A 57 5.51 -8.61 2.02
CA VAL A 57 4.23 -8.85 2.70
C VAL A 57 3.92 -10.34 2.88
N VAL A 58 4.58 -11.22 2.13
CA VAL A 58 4.40 -12.68 2.26
C VAL A 58 4.73 -13.14 3.68
N ASP A 59 3.74 -13.70 4.37
CA ASP A 59 3.91 -14.32 5.69
C ASP A 59 4.61 -15.68 5.55
N PRO A 60 5.74 -15.93 6.24
CA PRO A 60 6.41 -17.23 6.27
C PRO A 60 5.50 -18.39 6.72
N GLN A 61 4.46 -18.11 7.51
CA GLN A 61 3.52 -19.11 8.02
C GLN A 61 2.41 -19.45 7.01
N LYS A 62 2.14 -18.58 6.03
CA LYS A 62 1.12 -18.77 4.97
C LYS A 62 1.67 -18.32 3.61
N PRO A 63 2.63 -19.06 3.03
CA PRO A 63 3.27 -18.67 1.78
C PRO A 63 2.32 -18.65 0.56
N SER A 64 1.13 -19.25 0.69
CA SER A 64 0.15 -19.36 -0.39
C SER A 64 -0.81 -18.19 -0.51
N THR A 65 -0.81 -17.24 0.43
CA THR A 65 -1.82 -16.17 0.45
C THR A 65 -1.22 -14.85 0.89
N VAL A 66 -1.34 -13.84 0.03
CA VAL A 66 -0.89 -12.48 0.28
C VAL A 66 -2.12 -11.59 0.40
N ASP A 67 -2.21 -10.79 1.46
CA ASP A 67 -3.25 -9.76 1.55
C ASP A 67 -2.78 -8.49 0.82
N LEU A 68 -3.50 -8.13 -0.23
CA LEU A 68 -3.21 -6.92 -1.01
C LEU A 68 -3.52 -5.64 -0.23
N LYS A 69 -4.24 -5.71 0.91
CA LYS A 69 -4.52 -4.56 1.78
C LYS A 69 -3.27 -4.02 2.47
N ASP A 70 -2.25 -4.87 2.66
CA ASP A 70 -1.00 -4.48 3.30
C ASP A 70 -0.09 -3.69 2.33
N ILE A 71 -0.37 -3.74 1.03
CA ILE A 71 0.34 -2.97 0.01
C ILE A 71 -0.50 -1.73 -0.33
N LYS A 72 -0.06 -0.56 0.15
CA LYS A 72 -0.74 0.70 -0.14
C LYS A 72 -0.11 1.42 -1.32
N VAL A 73 -0.87 1.55 -2.41
CA VAL A 73 -0.51 2.44 -3.53
C VAL A 73 -1.04 3.85 -3.23
N ILE A 74 -0.14 4.84 -3.28
CA ILE A 74 -0.48 6.25 -3.06
C ILE A 74 -0.11 7.04 -4.30
N GLU A 75 -1.12 7.67 -4.89
CA GLU A 75 -0.95 8.53 -6.05
C GLU A 75 -0.88 9.99 -5.59
N LYS A 76 0.12 10.72 -6.10
CA LYS A 76 0.25 12.16 -5.93
C LYS A 76 0.29 12.81 -7.29
N ILE A 77 -0.41 13.94 -7.43
CA ILE A 77 -0.41 14.73 -8.66
C ILE A 77 0.94 15.43 -8.79
N GLY A 78 1.59 15.25 -9.94
CA GLY A 78 2.90 15.80 -10.25
C GLY A 78 3.96 14.71 -10.39
N GLY A 79 5.03 15.02 -11.13
CA GLY A 79 6.09 14.06 -11.46
C GLY A 79 5.77 13.19 -12.67
N THR A 80 6.62 12.20 -12.89
CA THR A 80 6.54 11.20 -13.96
C THR A 80 6.41 9.81 -13.37
N VAL A 81 6.03 8.82 -14.20
CA VAL A 81 5.97 7.41 -13.77
C VAL A 81 7.34 6.90 -13.30
N GLU A 82 8.42 7.50 -13.80
CA GLU A 82 9.80 7.17 -13.44
C GLU A 82 10.17 7.62 -12.03
N ASP A 83 9.44 8.56 -11.45
CA ASP A 83 9.61 9.02 -10.06
C ASP A 83 8.95 8.08 -9.03
N THR A 84 8.37 6.96 -9.49
CA THR A 84 7.72 5.98 -8.61
C THR A 84 8.76 5.15 -7.87
N GLU A 85 8.65 5.12 -6.54
CA GLU A 85 9.55 4.34 -5.68
C GLU A 85 8.77 3.44 -4.70
N LEU A 86 9.44 2.36 -4.26
CA LEU A 86 8.95 1.53 -3.17
C LEU A 86 9.40 2.14 -1.84
N VAL A 87 8.44 2.58 -1.03
CA VAL A 87 8.72 3.10 0.32
C VAL A 87 8.60 1.98 1.34
N ASP A 88 9.67 1.74 2.09
CA ASP A 88 9.71 0.78 3.20
C ASP A 88 9.06 1.35 4.46
N GLY A 89 7.72 1.43 4.41
CA GLY A 89 6.91 1.92 5.51
C GLY A 89 5.54 2.42 5.04
N LEU A 90 4.97 3.35 5.80
CA LEU A 90 3.69 3.99 5.48
C LEU A 90 3.92 5.43 5.02
N VAL A 91 3.33 5.76 3.88
CA VAL A 91 3.28 7.13 3.37
C VAL A 91 1.95 7.76 3.76
N PHE A 92 1.99 8.94 4.36
CA PHE A 92 0.79 9.69 4.71
C PHE A 92 0.59 10.85 3.74
N THR A 93 -0.61 10.97 3.18
CA THR A 93 -0.96 12.04 2.24
C THR A 93 -1.26 13.37 2.93
N GLN A 94 -1.52 13.32 4.24
CA GLN A 94 -1.85 14.43 5.13
C GLN A 94 -0.62 15.27 5.47
N LYS A 95 -0.84 16.59 5.62
CA LYS A 95 0.19 17.53 6.04
C LYS A 95 0.38 17.48 7.56
N SER A 96 1.57 17.87 8.03
CA SER A 96 1.82 18.03 9.46
C SER A 96 0.87 19.07 10.07
N ALA A 97 0.52 18.86 11.34
CA ALA A 97 -0.31 19.80 12.08
C ALA A 97 0.49 21.08 12.38
N GLY A 98 0.16 22.16 11.68
CA GLY A 98 0.62 23.51 11.99
C GLY A 98 1.88 23.99 11.25
N VAL A 99 1.96 25.30 11.03
CA VAL A 99 3.06 25.98 10.32
C VAL A 99 4.41 25.82 11.03
N ASN A 100 4.39 25.66 12.36
CA ASN A 100 5.59 25.50 13.19
C ASN A 100 5.84 24.03 13.63
N GLY A 101 5.16 23.05 13.02
CA GLY A 101 5.40 21.64 13.32
C GLY A 101 6.78 21.16 12.84
N PRO A 102 7.37 20.13 13.49
CA PRO A 102 8.62 19.54 13.04
C PRO A 102 8.45 18.90 11.66
N LYS A 103 9.34 19.22 10.72
CA LYS A 103 9.30 18.68 9.34
C LYS A 103 10.02 17.34 9.20
N LYS A 104 10.99 17.05 10.06
CA LYS A 104 11.76 15.80 10.11
C LYS A 104 12.01 15.44 11.55
N VAL A 105 11.78 14.18 11.91
CA VAL A 105 12.08 13.64 13.24
C VAL A 105 12.84 12.34 13.04
N GLU A 106 14.07 12.26 13.55
CA GLU A 106 14.87 11.04 13.52
C GLU A 106 14.61 10.21 14.79
N LYS A 107 14.53 8.88 14.65
CA LYS A 107 14.22 7.95 15.76
C LYS A 107 12.91 8.29 16.50
N ALA A 108 11.89 8.67 15.74
CA ALA A 108 10.57 8.99 16.28
C ALA A 108 9.88 7.76 16.88
N LYS A 109 9.13 7.96 17.96
CA LYS A 109 8.17 6.97 18.48
C LYS A 109 6.77 7.34 17.96
N ILE A 110 6.15 6.43 17.22
CA ILE A 110 4.84 6.65 16.60
C ILE A 110 3.75 6.15 17.54
N GLY A 111 2.85 7.04 17.95
CA GLY A 111 1.64 6.68 18.72
C GLY A 111 0.41 6.69 17.81
N LEU A 112 -0.45 5.67 17.95
CA LEU A 112 -1.72 5.59 17.25
C LEU A 112 -2.83 6.03 18.19
N ILE A 113 -3.44 7.19 17.92
CA ILE A 113 -4.53 7.75 18.71
C ILE A 113 -5.80 7.69 17.88
N GLN A 114 -6.80 6.96 18.36
CA GLN A 114 -8.09 6.80 17.67
C GLN A 114 -9.17 7.80 18.16
N PHE A 115 -8.90 8.57 19.22
CA PHE A 115 -9.81 9.60 19.71
C PHE A 115 -9.53 10.98 19.08
N CYS A 116 -10.56 11.84 19.02
CA CYS A 116 -10.42 13.19 18.49
C CYS A 116 -9.69 14.11 19.48
N ILE A 117 -8.72 14.88 18.98
CA ILE A 117 -8.08 15.97 19.74
C ILE A 117 -8.92 17.23 19.51
N SER A 118 -10.02 17.35 20.27
CA SER A 118 -10.89 18.53 20.26
C SER A 118 -11.33 18.87 21.67
N PRO A 119 -11.78 20.12 21.92
CA PRO A 119 -12.44 20.45 23.18
C PRO A 119 -13.57 19.45 23.45
N PRO A 120 -13.82 19.11 24.73
CA PRO A 120 -14.84 18.13 25.09
C PRO A 120 -16.20 18.62 24.58
N LYS A 121 -16.72 17.93 23.57
CA LYS A 121 -18.10 18.06 23.13
C LYS A 121 -18.86 16.90 23.73
N THR A 122 -19.93 17.17 24.46
CA THR A 122 -20.86 16.12 24.84
C THR A 122 -21.63 15.70 23.60
N ASP A 123 -21.88 14.40 23.43
CA ASP A 123 -22.75 13.87 22.37
C ASP A 123 -24.23 14.26 22.58
N MET A 124 -24.58 14.84 23.73
CA MET A 124 -25.87 15.44 24.03
C MET A 124 -25.85 16.97 23.82
N ASP A 125 -27.02 17.54 23.55
CA ASP A 125 -27.24 18.98 23.45
C ASP A 125 -26.74 19.69 24.71
N HIS A 126 -25.76 20.59 24.54
CA HIS A 126 -25.16 21.36 25.61
C HIS A 126 -25.18 22.85 25.24
N SER A 127 -25.73 23.68 26.12
CA SER A 127 -25.64 25.13 26.03
C SER A 127 -24.64 25.64 27.08
N VAL A 128 -23.65 26.39 26.63
CA VAL A 128 -22.71 27.10 27.52
C VAL A 128 -23.24 28.51 27.71
N ILE A 129 -23.81 28.80 28.87
CA ILE A 129 -24.29 30.13 29.23
C ILE A 129 -23.21 30.80 30.06
N VAL A 130 -22.63 31.88 29.55
CA VAL A 130 -21.68 32.72 30.30
C VAL A 130 -22.47 33.82 30.99
N SER A 131 -22.62 33.72 32.31
CA SER A 131 -23.52 34.55 33.10
C SER A 131 -22.85 35.79 33.71
N ASP A 132 -21.54 35.96 33.60
CA ASP A 132 -20.84 37.06 34.26
C ASP A 132 -19.76 37.69 33.39
N TYR A 133 -19.72 39.02 33.38
CA TYR A 133 -18.79 39.86 32.61
C TYR A 133 -18.01 40.84 33.52
N ALA A 134 -18.19 40.79 34.84
CA ALA A 134 -17.55 41.73 35.77
C ALA A 134 -16.91 41.03 36.97
N ALA A 135 -15.64 40.60 36.83
CA ALA A 135 -14.71 40.35 37.93
C ALA A 135 -13.30 40.77 37.52
#